data_AF-A0A1F7P2W5-F1
#
_entry.id   AF-A0A1F7P2W5-F1
#
_cell.length_a   1.000
_cell.length_b   1.000
_cell.length_c   1.000
_cell.angle_alpha   90.00
_cell.angle_beta   90.00
_cell.angle_gamma   90.00
#
_symmetry.space_group_name_H-M   'P 1'
#
loop_
_entity.id
_entity.type
_entity.pdbx_description
1 polymer ?
#
loop_
_entity_poly.entity_id
_entity_poly.type
_entity_poly.pdbx_seq_one_letter_code
_entity_poly.pdbx_strand_id
1 'polypeptide(L)'
;MEAARLGDVLAALRQAAAGAVPFELAIRGLGAFPSVTRPRVIWAGVVEGAAAVAELAARVDVALAGLGFPRETRPFAGHVTLGRARAPRRDAGLAEALGVAATRDFGRVRVARLSLMRSDLAPRGARYTELGGAPLGAASDSPDIDGTPSPS
;
A
#
# COMPACT_ATOMS: atom_id res chain seq x y z
N MET A 1 22.56 -14.78 -12.10
CA MET A 1 22.71 -13.76 -11.04
C MET A 1 21.41 -13.02 -10.77
N GLU A 2 20.70 -12.50 -11.77
CA GLU A 2 19.46 -11.73 -11.56
C GLU A 2 18.27 -12.56 -11.03
N ALA A 3 18.13 -13.80 -11.49
CA ALA A 3 17.08 -14.71 -11.01
C ALA A 3 17.24 -15.12 -9.52
N ALA A 4 18.49 -15.25 -9.03
CA ALA A 4 18.75 -15.59 -7.63
C ALA A 4 18.29 -14.46 -6.70
N ARG A 5 18.65 -13.21 -7.04
CA ARG A 5 18.23 -12.03 -6.28
C ARG A 5 16.71 -11.83 -6.29
N LEU A 6 16.04 -12.16 -7.39
CA LEU A 6 14.57 -12.15 -7.45
C LEU A 6 13.95 -13.20 -6.50
N GLY A 7 14.53 -14.40 -6.45
CA GLY A 7 14.13 -15.45 -5.52
C GLY A 7 14.21 -15.00 -4.06
N ASP A 8 15.33 -14.38 -3.68
CA ASP A 8 15.55 -13.87 -2.32
C ASP A 8 14.53 -12.78 -1.95
N VAL A 9 14.26 -11.84 -2.86
CA VAL A 9 13.24 -10.80 -2.66
C VAL A 9 11.86 -11.43 -2.48
N LEU A 10 11.47 -12.39 -3.32
CA LEU A 10 10.17 -13.05 -3.18
C LEU A 10 10.06 -13.84 -1.86
N ALA A 11 11.16 -14.45 -1.39
CA ALA A 11 11.20 -15.12 -0.10
C ALA A 11 11.02 -14.12 1.06
N ALA A 12 11.73 -13.00 1.05
CA ALA A 12 11.59 -11.94 2.04
C ALA A 12 10.17 -11.35 2.08
N LEU A 13 9.55 -11.14 0.91
CA LEU A 13 8.17 -10.66 0.81
C LEU A 13 7.15 -11.67 1.36
N ARG A 14 7.37 -12.98 1.14
CA ARG A 14 6.52 -14.03 1.75
C ARG A 14 6.61 -14.03 3.27
N GLN A 15 7.80 -13.88 3.84
CA GLN A 15 7.99 -13.78 5.28
C GLN A 15 7.30 -12.54 5.86
N ALA A 16 7.45 -11.39 5.21
CA ALA A 16 6.77 -10.16 5.63
C ALA A 16 5.24 -10.29 5.58
N ALA A 17 4.71 -10.90 4.51
CA ALA A 17 3.27 -11.12 4.31
C ALA A 17 2.67 -12.12 5.31
N ALA A 18 3.38 -13.20 5.64
CA ALA A 18 2.91 -14.21 6.59
C ALA A 18 2.65 -13.65 8.00
N GLY A 19 3.38 -12.59 8.39
CA GLY A 19 3.21 -11.92 9.69
C GLY A 19 2.10 -10.87 9.73
N ALA A 20 1.35 -10.66 8.64
CA ALA A 20 0.25 -9.71 8.58
C ALA A 20 -1.06 -10.45 8.25
N VAL A 21 -2.14 -10.15 8.98
CA VAL A 21 -3.48 -10.68 8.69
C VAL A 21 -4.15 -9.86 7.58
N PRO A 22 -5.14 -10.40 6.84
CA PRO A 22 -5.86 -9.65 5.82
C PRO A 22 -6.68 -8.54 6.46
N PHE A 23 -6.72 -7.37 5.84
CA PHE A 23 -7.38 -6.18 6.38
C PHE A 23 -8.16 -5.43 5.30
N GLU A 24 -9.08 -4.57 5.71
CA GLU A 24 -9.84 -3.70 4.80
C GLU A 24 -9.19 -2.32 4.73
N LEU A 25 -9.16 -1.73 3.54
CA LEU A 25 -8.84 -0.33 3.33
C LEU A 25 -10.09 0.42 2.92
N ALA A 26 -10.31 1.61 3.49
CA ALA A 26 -11.28 2.57 2.97
C ALA A 26 -10.55 3.68 2.22
N ILE A 27 -10.91 3.87 0.95
CA ILE A 27 -10.35 4.91 0.09
C ILE A 27 -11.29 6.10 0.10
N ARG A 28 -10.85 7.21 0.67
CA ARG A 28 -11.66 8.43 0.80
C ARG A 28 -10.80 9.67 0.64
N GLY A 29 -11.41 10.66 -0.01
CA GLY A 29 -10.87 11.99 -0.16
C GLY A 29 -9.82 12.07 -1.26
N LEU A 30 -9.83 13.21 -1.95
CA LEU A 30 -8.78 13.57 -2.89
C LEU A 30 -7.79 14.53 -2.25
N GLY A 31 -6.53 14.37 -2.66
CA GLY A 31 -5.46 15.28 -2.30
C GLY A 31 -4.44 15.39 -3.41
N ALA A 32 -3.39 16.17 -3.14
CA ALA A 32 -2.31 16.34 -4.08
C ALA A 32 -0.96 16.56 -3.42
N PHE A 33 0.11 16.17 -4.13
CA PHE A 33 1.49 16.46 -3.74
C PHE A 33 2.16 17.43 -4.72
N PRO A 34 3.04 18.34 -4.24
CA PRO A 34 3.29 18.61 -2.82
C PRO A 34 2.14 19.41 -2.17
N SER A 35 1.32 20.11 -2.96
CA SER A 35 0.16 20.87 -2.49
C SER A 35 -0.96 20.89 -3.53
N VAL A 36 -2.19 21.16 -3.07
CA VAL A 36 -3.36 21.39 -3.93
C VAL A 36 -3.24 22.65 -4.78
N THR A 37 -2.43 23.62 -4.36
CA THR A 37 -2.23 24.89 -5.07
C THR A 37 -1.33 24.76 -6.29
N ARG A 38 -0.44 23.75 -6.33
CA ARG A 38 0.42 23.45 -7.46
C ARG A 38 0.68 21.94 -7.55
N PRO A 39 -0.35 21.15 -7.92
CA PRO A 39 -0.30 19.71 -7.83
C PRO A 39 0.61 19.12 -8.91
N ARG A 40 1.51 18.22 -8.50
CA ARG A 40 2.27 17.32 -9.39
C ARG A 40 1.64 15.95 -9.45
N VAL A 41 1.12 15.47 -8.33
CA VAL A 41 0.44 14.18 -8.19
C VAL A 41 -0.93 14.42 -7.60
N ILE A 42 -1.96 13.84 -8.20
CA ILE A 42 -3.32 13.79 -7.65
C ILE A 42 -3.55 12.36 -7.15
N TRP A 43 -4.10 12.22 -5.96
CA TRP A 43 -4.27 10.92 -5.32
C TRP A 43 -5.58 10.82 -4.53
N ALA A 44 -6.03 9.59 -4.30
CA ALA A 44 -7.08 9.25 -3.34
C ALA A 44 -6.46 8.66 -2.07
N GLY A 45 -6.91 9.11 -0.90
CA GLY A 45 -6.32 8.78 0.39
C GLY A 45 -6.85 7.48 1.00
N VAL A 46 -6.03 6.81 1.80
CA VAL A 46 -6.47 5.72 2.69
C VAL A 46 -6.81 6.32 4.06
N VAL A 47 -8.06 6.14 4.52
CA VAL A 47 -8.52 6.69 5.81
C VAL A 47 -8.67 5.61 6.89
N GLU A 48 -9.24 4.45 6.54
CA GLU A 48 -9.30 3.28 7.41
C GLU A 48 -8.33 2.22 6.90
N GLY A 49 -7.73 1.46 7.81
CA GLY A 49 -6.67 0.49 7.49
C GLY A 49 -5.30 1.12 7.24
N ALA A 50 -5.16 2.45 7.39
CA ALA A 50 -3.91 3.18 7.21
C ALA A 50 -2.76 2.64 8.09
N ALA A 51 -3.05 2.31 9.35
CA ALA A 51 -2.09 1.71 10.26
C ALA A 51 -1.65 0.31 9.81
N ALA A 52 -2.60 -0.54 9.39
CA ALA A 52 -2.32 -1.89 8.94
C ALA A 52 -1.44 -1.93 7.67
N VAL A 53 -1.74 -1.07 6.68
CA VAL A 53 -0.90 -0.97 5.48
C VAL A 53 0.47 -0.36 5.77
N ALA A 54 0.56 0.60 6.69
CA ALA A 54 1.84 1.17 7.12
C ALA A 54 2.71 0.12 7.84
N GLU A 55 2.10 -0.72 8.68
CA GLU A 55 2.78 -1.84 9.34
C GLU A 55 3.27 -2.88 8.33
N LEU A 56 2.43 -3.25 7.36
CA LEU A 56 2.84 -4.16 6.27
C LEU A 56 4.02 -3.56 5.47
N ALA A 57 3.97 -2.26 5.16
CA ALA A 57 5.06 -1.57 4.48
C ALA A 57 6.35 -1.58 5.31
N ALA A 58 6.26 -1.37 6.63
CA ALA A 58 7.41 -1.41 7.53
C ALA A 58 8.02 -2.83 7.61
N ARG A 59 7.20 -3.88 7.64
CA ARG A 59 7.66 -5.28 7.61
C ARG A 59 8.41 -5.60 6.32
N VAL A 60 7.88 -5.14 5.17
CA VAL A 60 8.55 -5.27 3.87
C VAL A 60 9.88 -4.53 3.87
N ASP A 61 9.90 -3.28 4.35
CA ASP A 61 11.12 -2.46 4.44
C ASP A 61 12.22 -3.13 5.27
N VAL A 62 11.87 -3.69 6.43
CA VAL A 62 12.80 -4.46 7.28
C VAL A 62 13.31 -5.72 6.55
N ALA A 63 12.41 -6.48 5.91
CA ALA A 63 12.78 -7.72 5.22
C ALA A 63 13.73 -7.44 4.03
N LEU A 64 13.48 -6.37 3.28
CA LEU A 64 14.34 -5.97 2.17
C LEU A 64 15.66 -5.35 2.65
N ALA A 65 15.68 -4.65 3.79
CA ALA A 65 16.91 -4.15 4.38
C ALA A 65 17.90 -5.27 4.71
N GLY A 66 17.40 -6.43 5.16
CA GLY A 66 18.21 -7.65 5.36
C GLY A 66 18.90 -8.16 4.08
N LEU A 67 18.39 -7.77 2.90
CA LEU A 67 18.98 -8.09 1.59
C LEU A 67 19.83 -6.94 1.01
N GLY A 68 20.10 -5.90 1.80
CA GLY A 68 20.92 -4.75 1.40
C GLY A 68 20.17 -3.66 0.64
N PHE A 69 18.84 -3.65 0.64
CA PHE A 69 18.07 -2.50 0.12
C PHE A 69 18.04 -1.37 1.15
N PRO A 70 18.16 -0.10 0.73
CA PRO A 70 18.08 1.03 1.64
C PRO A 70 16.66 1.16 2.21
N ARG A 71 16.57 1.51 3.50
CA ARG A 71 15.28 1.74 4.15
C ARG A 71 14.65 3.05 3.72
N GLU A 72 13.32 3.07 3.60
CA GLU A 72 12.57 4.32 3.41
C GLU A 72 12.50 5.09 4.73
N THR A 73 12.97 6.35 4.73
CA THR A 73 13.02 7.18 5.94
C THR A 73 11.80 8.08 6.10
N ARG A 74 11.02 8.25 5.03
CA ARG A 74 9.80 9.07 5.08
C ARG A 74 8.66 8.27 5.69
N PRO A 75 7.77 8.92 6.45
CA PRO A 75 6.54 8.29 6.92
C PRO A 75 5.75 7.69 5.75
N PHE A 76 5.26 6.48 5.92
CA PHE A 76 4.39 5.85 4.94
C PHE A 76 3.06 6.60 4.86
N ALA A 77 2.70 7.04 3.66
CA ALA A 77 1.41 7.68 3.38
C ALA A 77 0.64 6.83 2.36
N GLY A 78 -0.34 6.06 2.84
CA GLY A 78 -1.17 5.21 2.00
C GLY A 78 -2.04 6.05 1.05
N HIS A 79 -1.80 5.93 -0.26
CA HIS A 79 -2.56 6.65 -1.28
C HIS A 79 -2.58 5.87 -2.60
N VAL A 80 -3.62 6.12 -3.40
CA VAL A 80 -3.71 5.66 -4.79
C VAL A 80 -3.47 6.85 -5.70
N THR A 81 -2.39 6.81 -6.48
CA THR A 81 -2.14 7.86 -7.49
C THR A 81 -3.17 7.75 -8.61
N LEU A 82 -3.92 8.83 -8.84
CA LEU A 82 -4.92 8.91 -9.92
C LEU A 82 -4.35 9.56 -11.18
N GLY A 83 -3.41 10.48 -11.02
CA GLY A 83 -2.84 11.21 -12.14
C GLY A 83 -1.61 12.02 -11.78
N ARG A 84 -0.82 12.36 -12.79
CA ARG A 84 0.36 13.22 -12.67
C ARG A 84 0.27 14.37 -13.66
N ALA A 85 0.44 15.59 -13.17
CA ALA A 85 0.43 16.77 -14.01
C ALA A 85 1.76 16.89 -14.78
N ARG A 86 1.71 16.89 -16.11
CA ARG A 86 2.90 17.05 -16.97
C ARG A 86 3.51 18.45 -16.87
N ALA A 87 2.67 19.48 -16.74
CA ALA A 87 3.07 20.87 -16.55
C ALA A 87 2.39 21.45 -15.30
N PRO A 88 2.98 21.28 -14.10
CA PRO A 88 2.39 21.74 -12.84
C PRO A 88 2.31 23.26 -12.77
N ARG A 89 1.08 23.76 -12.78
CA ARG A 89 0.75 25.19 -12.69
C ARG A 89 -0.23 25.43 -11.53
N ARG A 90 -0.37 26.69 -11.13
CA ARG A 90 -1.49 27.10 -10.29
C ARG A 90 -2.76 27.02 -11.13
N ASP A 91 -3.75 26.30 -10.63
CA ASP A 91 -5.02 26.09 -11.32
C ASP A 91 -6.13 26.10 -10.27
N ALA A 92 -6.87 27.20 -10.21
CA ALA A 92 -7.88 27.43 -9.18
C ALA A 92 -9.05 26.44 -9.31
N GLY A 93 -9.47 26.13 -10.55
CA GLY A 93 -10.55 25.16 -10.78
C GLY A 93 -10.15 23.75 -10.36
N LEU A 94 -8.90 23.35 -10.60
CA LEU A 94 -8.40 22.07 -10.09
C LEU A 94 -8.33 22.06 -8.55
N ALA A 95 -7.86 23.14 -7.93
CA ALA A 95 -7.81 23.23 -6.47
C ALA A 95 -9.21 23.17 -5.84
N GLU A 96 -10.18 23.84 -6.44
CA GLU A 96 -11.59 23.81 -6.03
C GLU A 96 -12.18 22.40 -6.20
N ALA A 97 -11.98 21.76 -7.36
CA ALA A 97 -12.46 20.40 -7.61
C ALA A 97 -11.88 19.38 -6.61
N LEU A 98 -10.59 19.51 -6.26
CA LEU A 98 -9.97 18.70 -5.21
C LEU A 98 -10.57 18.99 -3.82
N GLY A 99 -10.87 20.25 -3.52
CA GLY A 99 -11.54 20.65 -2.28
C GLY A 99 -12.95 20.07 -2.14
N VAL A 100 -13.77 20.15 -3.19
CA VAL A 100 -15.12 19.55 -3.24
C VAL A 100 -15.06 18.03 -3.04
N ALA A 101 -14.04 17.38 -3.60
CA ALA A 101 -13.85 15.94 -3.50
C ALA A 101 -13.02 15.49 -2.27
N ALA A 102 -12.69 16.39 -1.33
CA ALA A 102 -11.82 16.09 -0.20
C ALA A 102 -12.39 15.02 0.76
N THR A 103 -13.71 14.79 0.74
CA THR A 103 -14.38 13.76 1.55
C THR A 103 -15.05 12.67 0.70
N ARG A 104 -14.82 12.67 -0.63
CA ARG A 104 -15.44 11.72 -1.55
C ARG A 104 -15.08 10.29 -1.18
N ASP A 105 -16.08 9.44 -0.99
CA ASP A 105 -15.88 8.00 -0.78
C ASP A 105 -15.67 7.29 -2.13
N PHE A 106 -14.58 6.53 -2.25
CA PHE A 106 -14.23 5.73 -3.43
C PHE A 106 -14.44 4.22 -3.20
N GLY A 107 -14.86 3.82 -2.00
CA GLY A 107 -15.15 2.45 -1.62
C GLY A 107 -14.08 1.80 -0.77
N ARG A 108 -14.27 0.49 -0.55
CA ARG A 108 -13.45 -0.35 0.31
C ARG A 108 -12.79 -1.46 -0.50
N VAL A 109 -11.60 -1.85 -0.09
CA VAL A 109 -10.88 -2.98 -0.69
C VAL A 109 -10.30 -3.88 0.39
N ARG A 110 -10.58 -5.18 0.26
CA ARG A 110 -9.94 -6.21 1.05
C ARG A 110 -8.52 -6.46 0.56
N VAL A 111 -7.55 -6.21 1.42
CA VAL A 111 -6.14 -6.53 1.16
C VAL A 111 -5.87 -7.92 1.74
N ALA A 112 -5.64 -8.88 0.84
CA ALA A 112 -5.33 -10.26 1.19
C ALA A 112 -4.03 -10.78 0.58
N ARG A 113 -3.33 -9.95 -0.22
CA ARG A 113 -2.12 -10.35 -0.92
C ARG A 113 -1.18 -9.16 -1.16
N LEU A 114 0.11 -9.43 -1.10
CA LEU A 114 1.17 -8.53 -1.54
C LEU A 114 1.75 -9.01 -2.89
N SER A 115 1.94 -8.10 -3.84
CA SER A 115 2.48 -8.38 -5.17
C SER A 115 3.78 -7.62 -5.42
N LEU A 116 4.78 -8.29 -6.01
CA LEU A 116 6.00 -7.68 -6.51
C LEU A 116 5.83 -7.30 -7.98
N MET A 117 5.95 -6.02 -8.28
CA MET A 117 5.75 -5.47 -9.63
C MET A 117 7.07 -4.98 -10.22
N ARG A 118 7.39 -5.37 -11.46
CA ARG A 118 8.41 -4.72 -12.30
C ARG A 118 7.78 -3.58 -13.08
N SER A 119 8.51 -2.47 -13.19
CA SER A 119 8.12 -1.31 -14.00
C SER A 119 9.17 -1.07 -15.09
N ASP A 120 8.83 -1.39 -16.34
CA ASP A 120 9.68 -1.15 -17.51
C ASP A 120 9.27 0.19 -18.15
N LEU A 121 10.10 1.23 -17.99
CA LEU A 121 9.80 2.57 -18.49
C LEU A 121 10.02 2.67 -19.99
N ALA A 122 9.01 3.14 -20.72
CA ALA A 122 9.10 3.45 -22.14
C ALA A 122 8.61 4.88 -22.43
N PRO A 123 8.95 5.48 -23.59
CA PRO A 123 8.50 6.83 -23.96
C PRO A 123 6.97 7.01 -23.94
N ARG A 124 6.22 5.92 -24.15
CA ARG A 124 4.74 5.91 -24.13
C ARG A 124 4.13 5.66 -22.74
N GLY A 125 4.95 5.42 -21.72
CA GLY A 125 4.52 5.07 -20.37
C GLY A 125 5.21 3.83 -19.83
N ALA A 126 4.97 3.53 -18.55
CA ALA A 126 5.48 2.33 -17.90
C ALA A 126 4.67 1.09 -18.29
N ARG A 127 5.33 -0.03 -18.55
CA ARG A 127 4.71 -1.36 -18.59
C ARG A 127 4.95 -2.03 -17.25
N TYR A 128 3.87 -2.52 -16.64
CA TYR A 128 3.94 -3.23 -15.36
C TYR A 128 3.81 -4.74 -15.58
N THR A 129 4.64 -5.51 -14.90
CA THR A 129 4.59 -6.98 -14.91
C THR A 129 4.66 -7.48 -13.48
N GLU A 130 3.72 -8.34 -13.08
CA GLU A 130 3.81 -9.02 -11.79
C GLU A 130 4.89 -10.10 -11.87
N LEU A 131 5.87 -10.03 -10.98
CA LEU A 131 6.95 -11.02 -10.87
C LEU A 131 6.64 -12.12 -9.86
N GLY A 132 5.63 -11.92 -9.02
CA GLY A 132 5.16 -12.86 -8.00
C GLY A 132 4.53 -12.13 -6.82
N GLY A 133 4.23 -12.87 -5.77
CA GLY A 133 3.66 -12.31 -4.55
C GLY A 133 3.33 -13.37 -3.51
N ALA A 134 2.69 -12.94 -2.44
CA ALA A 134 2.40 -13.76 -1.28
C ALA A 134 1.04 -13.39 -0.68
N PRO A 135 0.18 -14.36 -0.35
CA PRO A 135 -1.01 -14.08 0.46
C PRO A 135 -0.58 -13.54 1.82
N LEU A 136 -1.40 -12.68 2.40
CA LEU A 136 -1.28 -12.32 3.81
C LEU A 136 -1.60 -13.56 4.66
N GLY A 137 -1.03 -13.64 5.87
CA GLY A 137 -1.26 -14.73 6.81
C GLY A 137 -2.74 -14.93 7.12
N ALA A 138 -3.13 -16.12 7.56
CA ALA A 138 -4.50 -16.34 8.01
C ALA A 138 -4.76 -15.53 9.29
N ALA A 139 -5.98 -14.97 9.43
CA ALA A 139 -6.44 -14.59 10.75
C ALA A 139 -6.56 -15.89 11.55
N SER A 140 -5.70 -16.09 12.54
CA SER A 140 -5.91 -17.13 13.53
C SER A 140 -7.20 -16.78 14.27
N ASP A 141 -8.30 -17.46 13.94
CA ASP A 141 -9.43 -17.58 14.87
C ASP A 141 -8.87 -18.19 16.15
N SER A 142 -8.84 -17.39 17.21
CA SER A 142 -8.51 -17.89 18.53
C SER A 142 -9.60 -18.90 18.90
N PRO A 143 -9.28 -20.16 19.27
CA PRO A 143 -10.30 -21.05 19.79
C PRO A 143 -10.81 -20.46 21.11
N ASP A 144 -12.13 -20.26 21.21
CA ASP A 144 -12.83 -20.01 22.46
C ASP A 144 -12.47 -21.13 23.44
N ILE A 145 -11.59 -20.82 24.39
CA ILE A 145 -11.36 -21.65 25.57
C ILE A 145 -12.34 -21.23 26.65
N ASP A 146 -13.64 -21.48 26.42
CA ASP A 146 -14.63 -21.44 27.49
C ASP A 146 -14.53 -22.73 28.31
N GLY A 147 -13.49 -22.78 29.13
CA GLY A 147 -13.38 -23.71 30.23
C GLY A 147 -14.25 -23.24 31.39
N THR A 148 -15.44 -23.83 31.55
CA THR A 148 -16.13 -23.83 32.85
C THR A 148 -16.46 -25.27 33.23
N PRO A 149 -15.83 -25.84 34.29
CA PRO A 149 -16.21 -27.15 34.79
C PRO A 149 -17.53 -27.07 35.57
N SER A 150 -18.45 -27.98 35.27
CA SER A 150 -19.67 -28.20 36.04
C SER A 150 -19.34 -28.97 37.33
N PRO A 151 -19.77 -28.51 38.52
CA PRO A 151 -19.52 -29.23 39.76
C PRO A 151 -20.51 -30.40 39.94
N SER A 152 -20.00 -31.50 40.50
CA SER A 152 -20.77 -32.61 41.09
C SER A 152 -21.25 -32.28 42.49
#